data_AF-A0A3P1CHA4-F1
#
_entry.id   AF-A0A3P1CHA4-F1
#
_cell.length_a   1.000
_cell.length_b   1.000
_cell.length_c   1.000
_cell.angle_alpha   90.00
_cell.angle_beta   90.00
_cell.angle_gamma   90.00
#
_symmetry.space_group_name_H-M   'P 1'
#
loop_
_entity.id
_entity.type
_entity.pdbx_description
1 polymer ?
#
loop_
_entity_poly.entity_id
_entity_poly.type
_entity_poly.pdbx_seq_one_letter_code
_entity_poly.pdbx_strand_id
1 'polypeptide(L)'
;MRLPKLQAVFLFYRTFRVFSNAVTLGLIAAFWLRLADYFHLFIVYFLWVKTFSNVVIWYLIRKNYKAQFWFYHNLGWSQTALFGGAFVLDLLVTSLLLFGSYQLRLLV
;
A
#
# COMPACT_ATOMS: atom_id res chain seq x y z
N MET A 1 -22.00 6.79 -16.89
CA MET A 1 -20.87 7.61 -16.38
C MET A 1 -19.57 6.84 -16.53
N ARG A 2 -18.66 7.26 -17.43
CA ARG A 2 -17.33 6.63 -17.56
C ARG A 2 -16.44 7.21 -16.45
N LEU A 3 -16.32 6.53 -15.32
CA LEU A 3 -15.28 6.85 -14.34
C LEU A 3 -13.93 6.68 -15.05
N PRO A 4 -13.11 7.74 -15.21
CA PRO A 4 -11.81 7.61 -15.83
C PRO A 4 -10.99 6.54 -15.10
N LYS A 5 -10.20 5.81 -15.87
CA LYS A 5 -9.40 4.65 -15.46
C LYS A 5 -8.68 4.82 -14.11
N LEU A 6 -8.14 6.01 -13.87
CA LEU A 6 -7.44 6.37 -12.63
C LEU A 6 -8.37 6.42 -11.39
N GLN A 7 -9.61 6.87 -11.54
CA GLN A 7 -10.56 6.99 -10.45
C GLN A 7 -11.00 5.62 -9.93
N ALA A 8 -11.14 4.62 -10.81
CA ALA A 8 -11.47 3.26 -10.39
C ALA A 8 -10.38 2.66 -9.49
N VAL A 9 -9.10 2.87 -9.86
CA VAL A 9 -7.94 2.45 -9.06
C VAL A 9 -7.90 3.20 -7.73
N PHE A 10 -8.15 4.51 -7.73
CA PHE A 10 -8.16 5.30 -6.49
C PHE A 10 -9.28 4.88 -5.53
N LEU A 11 -10.46 4.58 -6.06
CA LEU A 11 -11.60 4.14 -5.27
C LEU A 11 -11.35 2.75 -4.68
N PHE A 12 -10.71 1.85 -5.43
CA PHE A 12 -10.26 0.55 -4.95
C PHE A 12 -9.15 0.69 -3.88
N TYR A 13 -8.18 1.57 -4.12
CA TYR A 13 -7.11 1.88 -3.18
C TYR A 13 -7.63 2.38 -1.83
N ARG A 14 -8.74 3.13 -1.80
CA ARG A 14 -9.34 3.61 -0.54
C ARG A 14 -9.72 2.48 0.41
N THR A 15 -10.25 1.37 -0.10
CA THR A 15 -10.63 0.18 0.70
C THR A 15 -9.41 -0.47 1.36
N PHE A 16 -8.28 -0.40 0.66
CA PHE A 16 -7.02 -1.04 0.98
C PHE A 16 -6.10 -0.18 1.87
N ARG A 17 -6.14 1.15 1.67
CA ARG A 17 -5.18 2.12 2.19
C ARG A 17 -5.06 2.09 3.72
N VAL A 18 -6.17 1.93 4.43
CA VAL A 18 -6.17 1.99 5.91
C VAL A 18 -5.31 0.87 6.48
N PHE A 19 -5.52 -0.37 6.03
CA PHE A 19 -4.75 -1.52 6.49
C PHE A 19 -3.29 -1.42 6.08
N SER A 20 -3.04 -1.01 4.83
CA SER A 20 -1.68 -0.89 4.31
C SER A 20 -0.86 0.20 5.02
N ASN A 21 -1.48 1.35 5.30
CA ASN A 21 -0.84 2.44 6.02
C ASN A 21 -0.59 2.08 7.49
N ALA A 22 -1.47 1.32 8.12
CA ALA A 22 -1.27 0.82 9.48
C ALA A 22 0.00 -0.06 9.55
N VAL A 23 0.22 -0.95 8.58
CA VAL A 23 1.46 -1.74 8.48
C VAL A 23 2.68 -0.83 8.31
N THR A 24 2.61 0.15 7.41
CA THR A 24 3.71 1.12 7.20
C THR A 24 4.06 1.86 8.49
N LEU A 25 3.06 2.42 9.19
CA LEU A 25 3.28 3.17 10.43
C LEU A 25 3.80 2.27 11.55
N GLY A 26 3.27 1.05 11.67
CA GLY A 26 3.75 0.08 12.65
C GLY A 26 5.23 -0.29 12.44
N LEU A 27 5.65 -0.47 11.19
CA LEU A 27 7.06 -0.74 10.86
C LEU A 27 7.96 0.46 11.15
N ILE A 28 7.53 1.67 10.78
CA ILE A 28 8.29 2.89 11.08
C ILE A 28 8.44 3.09 12.59
N ALA A 29 7.37 2.89 13.35
CA ALA A 29 7.39 3.00 14.80
C ALA A 29 8.32 1.95 15.45
N ALA A 30 8.25 0.69 15.00
CA ALA A 30 9.08 -0.39 15.52
C ALA A 30 10.59 -0.18 15.28
N PHE A 31 10.94 0.49 14.18
CA PHE A 31 12.33 0.75 13.79
C PHE A 31 12.78 2.19 14.05
N TRP A 32 11.94 3.05 14.64
CA TRP A 32 12.18 4.50 14.76
C TRP A 32 13.56 4.86 15.31
N LEU A 33 13.96 4.21 16.41
CA LEU A 33 15.24 4.50 17.08
C LEU A 33 16.46 4.10 16.23
N ARG A 34 16.33 3.04 15.43
CA ARG A 34 17.42 2.43 14.62
C ARG A 34 17.36 2.82 13.15
N LEU A 35 16.40 3.67 12.78
CA LEU A 35 16.09 4.02 11.40
C LEU A 35 17.28 4.70 10.70
N ALA A 36 18.03 5.54 11.44
CA ALA A 36 19.19 6.25 10.91
C ALA A 36 20.40 5.32 10.70
N ASP A 37 20.68 4.45 11.67
CA ASP A 37 21.87 3.59 11.65
C ASP A 37 21.76 2.46 10.62
N TYR A 38 20.55 1.92 10.42
CA TYR A 38 20.31 0.72 9.62
C TYR A 38 19.31 0.95 8.48
N PHE A 39 19.24 2.17 7.94
CA PHE A 39 18.24 2.54 6.94
C PHE A 39 18.19 1.60 5.72
N HIS A 40 19.36 1.18 5.23
CA HIS A 40 19.48 0.27 4.08
C HIS A 40 18.88 -1.12 4.38
N LEU A 41 19.17 -1.70 5.55
CA LEU A 41 18.57 -2.97 5.98
C LEU A 41 17.07 -2.82 6.24
N PHE A 42 16.67 -1.68 6.82
CA PHE A 42 15.28 -1.36 7.04
C PHE A 42 14.51 -1.33 5.72
N ILE A 43 15.01 -0.69 4.67
CA ILE A 43 14.35 -0.66 3.35
C ILE A 43 14.10 -2.08 2.82
N VAL A 44 15.11 -2.96 2.88
CA VAL A 44 14.97 -4.34 2.39
C VAL A 44 13.90 -5.09 3.17
N TYR A 45 13.97 -5.05 4.50
CA TYR A 45 12.98 -5.70 5.36
C TYR A 45 11.58 -5.10 5.16
N PHE A 46 11.51 -3.78 5.05
CA PHE A 46 10.30 -3.03 4.81
C PHE A 46 9.63 -3.47 3.51
N LEU A 47 10.37 -3.55 2.40
CA LEU A 47 9.85 -3.99 1.10
C LEU A 47 9.30 -5.43 1.16
N TRP A 48 9.99 -6.34 1.85
CA TRP A 48 9.50 -7.70 2.04
C TRP A 48 8.19 -7.72 2.84
N VAL A 49 8.15 -7.12 4.02
CA VAL A 49 6.94 -7.10 4.87
C VAL A 49 5.80 -6.43 4.13
N LYS A 50 6.07 -5.33 3.42
CA LYS A 50 5.07 -4.58 2.66
C LYS A 50 4.49 -5.38 1.50
N THR A 51 5.32 -6.15 0.80
CA THR A 51 4.88 -7.03 -0.28
C THR A 51 4.03 -8.17 0.27
N PHE A 52 4.48 -8.86 1.32
CA PHE A 52 3.71 -9.91 1.96
C PHE A 52 2.37 -9.42 2.53
N SER A 53 2.37 -8.27 3.21
CA SER A 53 1.13 -7.69 3.74
C SER A 53 0.16 -7.33 2.62
N ASN A 54 0.66 -6.81 1.49
CA ASN A 54 -0.16 -6.50 0.33
C ASN A 54 -0.80 -7.76 -0.27
N VAL A 55 -0.07 -8.87 -0.37
CA VAL A 55 -0.62 -10.16 -0.83
C VAL A 55 -1.71 -10.67 0.13
N VAL A 56 -1.49 -10.56 1.44
CA VAL A 56 -2.50 -10.95 2.44
C VAL A 56 -3.74 -10.06 2.34
N ILE A 57 -3.57 -8.74 2.25
CA ILE A 57 -4.68 -7.80 2.09
C ILE A 57 -5.44 -8.10 0.80
N TRP A 58 -4.75 -8.37 -0.30
CA TRP A 58 -5.38 -8.77 -1.57
C TRP A 58 -6.25 -10.02 -1.40
N TYR A 59 -5.70 -11.05 -0.76
CA TYR A 59 -6.42 -12.29 -0.50
C TYR A 59 -7.68 -12.05 0.34
N LEU A 60 -7.56 -11.27 1.42
CA LEU A 60 -8.70 -10.92 2.29
C LEU A 60 -9.75 -10.09 1.55
N ILE A 61 -9.34 -9.12 0.74
CA ILE A 61 -10.27 -8.31 -0.07
C ILE A 61 -11.00 -9.20 -1.07
N ARG A 62 -10.28 -10.08 -1.78
CA ARG A 62 -10.85 -11.04 -2.73
C ARG A 62 -11.87 -11.97 -2.08
N LYS A 63 -11.61 -12.40 -0.85
CA LYS A 63 -12.51 -13.28 -0.10
C LYS A 63 -13.77 -12.55 0.39
N ASN A 64 -13.62 -11.35 0.95
CA ASN A 64 -14.69 -10.64 1.66
C ASN A 64 -15.50 -9.69 0.76
N TYR A 65 -14.91 -9.13 -0.28
CA TYR A 65 -15.53 -8.08 -1.11
C TYR A 65 -15.80 -8.56 -2.55
N LYS A 66 -16.25 -9.81 -2.71
CA LYS A 66 -16.58 -10.39 -4.02
C LYS A 66 -17.50 -9.47 -4.84
N ALA A 67 -18.53 -8.89 -4.23
CA ALA A 67 -19.48 -7.99 -4.90
C ALA A 67 -18.83 -6.73 -5.49
N GLN A 68 -17.82 -6.16 -4.83
CA GLN A 68 -17.08 -5.01 -5.38
C GLN A 68 -16.30 -5.39 -6.64
N PHE A 69 -15.77 -6.62 -6.74
CA PHE A 69 -15.10 -7.07 -7.95
C PHE A 69 -16.05 -7.21 -9.14
N TRP A 70 -17.33 -7.52 -8.94
CA TRP A 70 -18.33 -7.53 -10.02
C TRP A 70 -18.56 -6.13 -10.59
N PHE A 71 -18.58 -5.09 -9.74
CA PHE A 71 -18.67 -3.71 -10.19
C PHE A 71 -17.49 -3.32 -11.10
N TYR A 72 -16.28 -3.68 -10.70
CA TYR A 72 -15.08 -3.41 -11.50
C TYR A 72 -14.97 -4.26 -12.77
N HIS A 73 -15.46 -5.50 -12.72
CA HIS A 73 -15.50 -6.38 -13.88
C HIS A 73 -16.44 -5.83 -14.96
N ASN A 74 -17.62 -5.32 -14.57
CA ASN A 74 -18.55 -4.64 -15.47
C ASN A 74 -17.98 -3.35 -16.07
N LEU A 75 -16.98 -2.75 -15.43
CA LEU A 75 -16.21 -1.61 -15.95
C LEU A 75 -15.06 -2.01 -16.90
N GLY A 76 -14.89 -3.29 -17.20
CA GLY A 76 -13.87 -3.80 -18.12
C GLY A 76 -12.47 -3.92 -17.51
N TRP A 77 -12.34 -3.88 -16.18
CA TRP A 77 -11.06 -4.00 -15.50
C TRP A 77 -10.77 -5.41 -15.02
N SER A 78 -9.53 -5.87 -15.21
CA SER A 78 -9.04 -7.09 -14.58
C SER A 78 -8.71 -6.83 -13.11
N GLN A 79 -8.96 -7.84 -12.26
CA GLN A 79 -8.65 -7.78 -10.83
C GLN A 79 -7.16 -7.51 -10.58
N THR A 80 -6.29 -8.09 -11.43
CA THR A 80 -4.84 -7.91 -11.39
C THR A 80 -4.42 -6.49 -11.74
N ALA A 81 -5.04 -5.84 -12.73
CA ALA A 81 -4.70 -4.46 -13.09
C ALA A 81 -5.13 -3.45 -12.01
N LEU A 82 -6.30 -3.65 -11.39
CA LEU A 82 -6.75 -2.85 -10.26
C LEU A 82 -5.83 -3.00 -9.05
N PHE A 83 -5.46 -4.23 -8.74
CA PHE A 83 -4.56 -4.51 -7.63
C PHE A 83 -3.15 -3.95 -7.89
N GLY A 84 -2.60 -4.17 -9.09
CA GLY A 84 -1.30 -3.62 -9.47
C GLY A 84 -1.28 -2.09 -9.41
N GLY A 85 -2.32 -1.43 -9.91
CA GLY A 85 -2.44 0.02 -9.82
C GLY A 85 -2.53 0.52 -8.37
N ALA A 86 -3.31 -0.15 -7.52
CA ALA A 86 -3.41 0.21 -6.12
C ALA A 86 -2.11 -0.06 -5.35
N PHE A 87 -1.39 -1.14 -5.68
CA PHE A 87 -0.08 -1.46 -5.12
C PHE A 87 0.97 -0.41 -5.48
N VAL A 88 0.99 0.07 -6.72
CA VAL A 88 1.89 1.16 -7.12
C VAL A 88 1.58 2.45 -6.37
N LEU A 89 0.30 2.82 -6.23
CA LEU A 89 -0.09 3.98 -5.42
C LEU A 89 0.31 3.82 -3.95
N ASP A 90 0.16 2.62 -3.41
CA ASP A 90 0.57 2.30 -2.05
C ASP A 90 2.07 2.46 -1.83
N LEU A 91 2.88 1.94 -2.76
CA LEU A 91 4.33 2.09 -2.73
C LEU A 91 4.74 3.56 -2.78
N LEU A 92 4.08 4.38 -3.61
CA LEU A 92 4.35 5.82 -3.68
C LEU A 92 4.05 6.52 -2.34
N VAL A 93 2.85 6.31 -1.79
CA VAL A 93 2.45 6.90 -0.49
C VAL A 93 3.38 6.45 0.63
N THR A 94 3.71 5.17 0.63
CA THR A 94 4.59 4.56 1.62
C THR A 94 6.02 5.09 1.52
N SER A 95 6.55 5.24 0.31
CA SER A 95 7.89 5.80 0.09
C SER A 95 7.97 7.24 0.56
N LEU A 96 6.91 8.03 0.32
CA LEU A 96 6.81 9.41 0.83
C LEU A 96 6.81 9.45 2.36
N LEU A 97 6.04 8.58 3.01
CA LEU A 97 6.02 8.48 4.48
C LEU A 97 7.39 8.08 5.03
N LEU A 98 8.02 7.06 4.45
CA LEU A 98 9.31 6.55 4.88
C LEU A 98 10.42 7.60 4.70
N PHE A 99 10.45 8.30 3.58
CA PHE A 99 11.39 9.40 3.34
C PHE A 99 11.16 10.55 4.33
N GLY A 100 9.91 10.96 4.54
CA GLY A 100 9.57 11.99 5.52
C GLY A 100 9.99 11.61 6.94
N SER A 101 9.75 10.37 7.35
CA SER A 101 10.19 9.83 8.66
C SER A 101 11.71 9.79 8.80
N TYR A 102 12.42 9.41 7.74
CA TYR A 102 13.88 9.42 7.72
C TYR A 102 14.45 10.84 7.86
N GLN A 103 13.93 11.80 7.10
CA GLN A 103 14.33 13.21 7.21
C GLN A 103 14.05 13.77 8.61
N LEU A 104 12.87 13.50 9.17
CA LEU A 104 12.53 13.86 10.56
C LEU A 104 13.53 13.29 11.56
N ARG A 105 13.95 12.03 11.38
CA ARG A 105 14.90 11.39 12.27
C ARG A 105 16.31 11.96 12.17
N LEU A 106 16.73 12.48 11.02
CA LEU A 106 18.02 13.16 10.86
C LEU A 106 18.05 14.55 11.53
N LEU A 107 16.88 15.17 11.74
CA LEU A 107 16.76 16.50 12.36
C LEU A 107 16.63 16.45 13.89
N VAL A 108 16.36 15.28 14.48
CA VAL A 108 16.09 15.05 15.92
C VAL A 108 17.08 14.06 16.53
#